data_AF-A0AAV4MT40-F1
#
_entry.id   AF-A0AAV4MT40-F1
#
_cell.length_a   1.000
_cell.length_b   1.000
_cell.length_c   1.000
_cell.angle_alpha   90.00
_cell.angle_beta   90.00
_cell.angle_gamma   90.00
#
_symmetry.space_group_name_H-M   'P 1'
#
loop_
_entity.id
_entity.type
_entity.pdbx_description
1 polymer ?
#
loop_
_entity_poly.entity_id
_entity_poly.type
_entity_poly.pdbx_seq_one_letter_code
_entity_poly.pdbx_strand_id
1 'polypeptide(L)' 'MLKIVEEEGDYSTPIVKDYELKRTDVILGEIIGEGQFGDVHKGTYISKDGQTQSVAVKTCKVESEESMGESFWKKHT' A
#
# COMPACT_ATOMS: atom_id res chain seq x y z
N MET A 1 -16.69 -1.71 -23.83
CA MET A 1 -15.27 -1.81 -24.23
C MET A 1 -14.60 -0.52 -23.81
N LEU A 2 -13.91 -0.51 -22.67
CA LEU A 2 -13.10 0.63 -22.26
C LEU A 2 -11.83 0.60 -23.11
N LYS A 3 -11.65 1.60 -23.95
CA LYS A 3 -10.44 1.78 -24.75
C LYS A 3 -9.40 2.41 -23.82
N ILE A 4 -8.38 1.63 -23.46
CA ILE A 4 -7.21 2.15 -22.76
C ILE A 4 -6.51 3.06 -23.78
N VAL A 5 -6.44 4.35 -23.48
CA VAL A 5 -5.61 5.30 -24.23
C VAL A 5 -4.19 5.03 -23.75
N GLU A 6 -3.36 4.44 -24.62
CA GLU A 6 -1.93 4.32 -24.41
C GLU A 6 -1.31 5.71 -24.53
N GLU A 7 -1.43 6.52 -23.49
CA GLU A 7 -0.57 7.67 -23.29
C GLU A 7 0.76 7.12 -22.79
N GLU A 8 1.79 7.13 -23.64
CA GLU A 8 3.16 6.73 -23.31
C GLU A 8 3.82 7.70 -22.31
N GLY A 9 3.24 7.78 -21.12
CA GLY A 9 3.95 8.22 -19.94
C GLY A 9 4.68 7.02 -19.38
N ASP A 10 6.01 7.06 -19.40
CA ASP A 10 6.86 6.09 -18.74
C ASP A 10 6.57 6.11 -17.22
N TYR A 11 5.60 5.31 -16.78
CA TYR A 11 5.24 5.08 -15.36
C TYR A 11 6.42 4.54 -14.54
N SER A 12 7.53 4.24 -15.21
CA SER A 12 8.80 3.74 -14.66
C SER A 12 9.88 4.82 -14.54
N THR A 13 9.66 6.05 -15.04
CA THR A 13 10.61 7.14 -14.78
C THR A 13 10.38 7.70 -13.37
N PRO A 14 11.31 7.50 -12.41
CA PRO A 14 11.20 8.22 -11.17
C PRO A 14 11.51 9.68 -11.48
N ILE A 15 10.48 10.53 -11.52
CA ILE A 15 10.65 11.91 -11.07
C ILE A 15 11.05 11.74 -9.61
N VAL A 16 12.36 11.69 -9.32
CA VAL A 16 12.95 11.22 -8.06
C VAL A 16 12.57 12.17 -6.92
N LYS A 17 11.33 12.09 -6.48
CA LYS A 17 10.93 12.49 -5.15
C LYS A 17 11.21 11.27 -4.29
N ASP A 18 12.14 11.45 -3.36
CA ASP A 18 12.45 10.45 -2.35
C ASP A 18 11.22 10.31 -1.44
N TYR A 19 10.39 9.29 -1.73
CA TYR A 19 9.18 8.96 -0.96
C TYR A 19 9.48 7.96 0.16
N GLU A 20 10.76 7.64 0.40
CA GLU A 20 11.13 6.76 1.50
C GLU A 20 10.87 7.46 2.84
N LEU A 21 10.16 6.76 3.71
CA LEU A 21 9.84 7.24 5.06
C LEU A 21 10.56 6.39 6.09
N LYS A 22 11.11 7.04 7.12
CA LYS A 22 11.63 6.31 8.27
C LYS A 22 10.47 5.71 9.04
N ARG A 23 10.61 4.44 9.43
CA ARG A 23 9.58 3.74 10.20
C ARG A 23 9.23 4.42 11.52
N THR A 24 10.20 5.12 12.12
CA THR A 24 10.06 5.91 13.37
C THR A 24 9.13 7.10 13.22
N ASP A 25 8.97 7.61 12.01
CA ASP A 25 8.19 8.80 11.72
C ASP A 25 6.71 8.46 11.47
N VAL A 26 6.35 7.16 11.53
CA VAL A 26 4.99 6.65 11.33
C VAL A 26 4.51 5.90 12.56
N ILE A 27 3.42 6.37 13.15
CA ILE A 27 2.72 5.72 14.26
C ILE A 27 1.51 4.98 13.69
N LEU A 28 1.45 3.65 13.92
CA LEU A 28 0.28 2.85 13.56
C LEU A 28 -0.77 2.94 14.67
N GLY A 29 -2.02 3.08 14.27
CA GLY A 29 -3.20 2.98 15.12
C GLY A 29 -4.04 1.75 14.81
N GLU A 30 -5.34 1.86 15.08
CA GLU A 30 -6.33 0.80 14.85
C GLU A 30 -6.45 0.41 13.36
N ILE A 31 -6.84 -0.83 13.12
CA ILE A 31 -7.19 -1.32 11.79
C ILE A 31 -8.54 -0.71 11.39
N ILE A 32 -8.59 -0.12 10.20
CA ILE A 32 -9.80 0.49 9.62
C ILE A 32 -10.29 -0.27 8.38
N GLY A 33 -9.55 -1.28 7.93
CA GLY A 33 -9.97 -2.16 6.84
C GLY A 33 -9.08 -3.39 6.74
N GLU A 34 -9.68 -4.53 6.45
CA GLU A 34 -8.99 -5.80 6.28
C GLU A 34 -9.16 -6.27 4.83
N GLY A 35 -8.04 -6.47 4.13
CA GLY A 35 -8.03 -6.97 2.77
C GLY A 35 -7.33 -8.33 2.67
N GLN A 36 -7.51 -8.99 1.52
CA GLN A 36 -6.81 -10.24 1.20
C GLN A 36 -5.29 -10.07 1.15
N PHE A 37 -4.81 -8.90 0.72
CA PHE A 37 -3.39 -8.62 0.53
C PHE A 37 -2.73 -7.93 1.73
N GLY A 38 -3.49 -7.63 2.78
CA GLY A 38 -3.01 -6.75 3.84
C GLY A 38 -4.11 -6.00 4.57
N ASP A 39 -3.77 -5.50 5.75
CA ASP A 39 -4.63 -4.65 6.56
C ASP A 39 -4.32 -3.18 6.30
N VAL A 40 -5.31 -2.33 6.53
CA VAL A 40 -5.19 -0.88 6.47
C VAL A 40 -5.37 -0.35 7.88
N HIS A 41 -4.33 0.27 8.40
CA HIS A 41 -4.34 0.94 9.69
C HIS A 41 -4.60 2.43 9.52
N LYS A 42 -5.33 3.02 10.44
CA LYS A 42 -5.21 4.45 10.69
C LYS A 42 -3.80 4.72 11.21
N GLY A 43 -3.18 5.82 10.81
CA GLY A 43 -1.84 6.17 11.25
C GLY A 43 -1.62 7.67 11.35
N THR A 44 -0.50 8.04 11.97
CA THR A 44 0.00 9.41 12.02
C THR A 44 1.41 9.43 11.47
N TYR A 45 1.66 10.30 10.50
CA TYR A 45 3.00 10.61 10.01
C TYR A 45 3.51 11.90 10.65
N ILE A 46 4.76 11.91 11.08
CA ILE A 46 5.45 13.07 11.63
C ILE A 46 6.46 13.55 10.57
N SER A 47 6.21 14.73 9.99
CA SER A 47 7.11 15.30 8.99
C SER A 47 8.46 15.71 9.60
N LYS A 48 9.44 15.99 8.74
CA LYS A 48 10.76 16.50 9.16
C LYS A 48 10.67 17.79 9.99
N ASP A 49 9.61 18.58 9.79
CA ASP A 49 9.35 19.82 10.52
C ASP A 49 8.57 19.59 11.83
N GLY A 50 8.33 18.32 12.20
CA GLY A 50 7.59 17.92 13.39
C GLY A 50 6.06 18.04 13.26
N GLN A 51 5.54 18.36 12.06
CA GLN A 51 4.10 18.45 11.83
C GLN A 51 3.48 17.05 11.71
N THR A 52 2.33 16.85 12.35
CA THR A 52 1.61 15.58 12.32
C THR A 52 0.54 15.58 11.24
N GLN A 53 0.49 14.52 10.43
CA GLN A 53 -0.54 14.31 9.41
C GLN A 53 -1.23 12.96 9.61
N SER A 54 -2.56 12.95 9.54
CA SER A 54 -3.33 11.69 9.53
C SER A 54 -3.11 10.95 8.22
N VAL A 55 -2.81 9.66 8.30
CA VAL A 55 -2.53 8.81 7.15
C VAL A 55 -3.25 7.47 7.27
N ALA A 56 -3.38 6.76 6.15
CA ALA A 56 -3.73 5.35 6.13
C ALA A 56 -2.47 4.55 5.81
N VAL A 57 -2.19 3.51 6.57
CA VAL A 57 -0.99 2.68 6.40
C VAL A 57 -1.42 1.27 6.04
N LYS A 58 -1.09 0.82 4.83
CA LYS A 58 -1.33 -0.55 4.41
C LYS A 58 -0.15 -1.42 4.82
N THR A 59 -0.42 -2.48 5.56
CA THR A 59 0.56 -3.50 5.97
C THR A 59 0.28 -4.77 5.17
N CYS A 60 1.33 -5.44 4.70
CA CYS A 60 1.17 -6.75 4.07
C CYS A 60 0.91 -7.80 5.15
N LYS A 61 -0.09 -8.67 4.94
CA LYS A 61 -0.26 -9.86 5.78
C LYS A 61 0.89 -10.81 5.49
N VAL A 62 1.55 -11.29 6.54
CA VAL A 62 2.52 -12.40 6.44
C VAL A 62 1.71 -13.70 6.31
N GLU A 63 0.96 -13.84 5.24
CA GLU A 63 0.50 -15.15 4.80
C GLU A 63 1.67 -15.75 4.03
N SER A 64 2.21 -16.84 4.57
CA SER A 64 3.21 -17.67 3.90
C SER A 64 2.82 -17.88 2.43
N GLU A 65 3.78 -17.69 1.53
CA GLU A 65 3.62 -17.72 0.06
C GLU A 65 2.85 -18.95 -0.47
N GLU A 66 2.76 -20.02 0.33
CA GLU A 66 1.96 -21.22 0.09
C GLU A 66 0.44 -20.97 -0.07
N SER A 67 -0.14 -19.97 0.62
CA SER A 67 -1.60 -19.71 0.59
C SER A 67 -2.04 -18.88 -0.63
N MET A 68 -1.18 -17.98 -1.09
CA MET A 68 -1.56 -16.97 -2.10
C MET A 68 -1.56 -17.54 -3.53
N GLY A 69 -0.77 -18.60 -3.79
CA GLY A 69 -0.67 -19.23 -5.11
C GLY A 69 -1.84 -20.17 -5.47
N GLU A 70 -2.46 -20.83 -4.50
CA GLU A 70 -3.46 -21.87 -4.78
C GLU A 70 -4.91 -21.37 -4.77
N SER A 71 -5.21 -20.32 -3.98
CA SER A 71 -6.59 -19.85 -3.79
C SER A 71 -7.06 -18.84 -4.83
N PHE A 72 -6.14 -18.28 -5.63
CA PHE A 72 -6.48 -17.25 -6.63
C PHE A 72 -7.27 -17.79 -7.83
N TRP A 73 -7.07 -19.07 -8.21
CA TRP A 73 -7.70 -19.66 -9.40
C TRP A 73 -9.01 -20.39 -9.13
N LYS A 74 -9.31 -20.76 -7.87
CA LYS A 74 -10.42 -21.67 -7.55
C LYS A 74 -11.79 -21.01 -7.42
N LYS A 75 -11.95 -19.71 -7.71
CA LYS A 75 -13.24 -18.99 -7.59
C LYS A 75 -14.00 -18.73 -8.89
N HIS A 76 -13.57 -19.31 -10.01
CA HIS A 76 -14.36 -19.39 -11.24
C HIS A 76 -14.47 -20.85 -11.71
N THR A 77 -15.40 -21.59 -11.11
CA THR A 77 -16.04 -22.77 -11.71
C THR A 77 -17.54 -22.54 -11.62
#